data_AF-A0A1A8IGH6-F1
#
_entry.id   AF-A0A1A8IGH6-F1
#
_cell.length_a   1.000
_cell.length_b   1.000
_cell.length_c   1.000
_cell.angle_alpha   90.00
_cell.angle_beta   90.00
_cell.angle_gamma   90.00
#
_symmetry.space_group_name_H-M   'P 1'
#
loop_
_entity.id
_entity.type
_entity.pdbx_description
1 polymer ?
#
loop_
_entity_poly.entity_id
_entity_poly.type
_entity_poly.pdbx_seq_one_letter_code
_entity_poly.pdbx_strand_id
1 'polypeptide(L)'
;HQKPSSSSPKPIIITNRSVLLTGCYRIMEAAMEQACTGGAAPLRSSSSPALSLQQSRQVLGVLEEAFSAVMFYLQQVDPGRYDDPFVFATFRSLCSWLAEETSCLKEEVTRLLPFLISYSRRHLQAGSLEQGLSDWMAMVFVSEGGGAWTGGEALRYLLPALCHLSAEEGPRQVLLTLDAPALLVDFLLQTWTSLKGRSDRASSRDPSRETACSALLNFTVTEPETVRKDPCYRALEVHLSEALPVLVNKPHLLVLGANYVTLGLMIGRLKSPPSGSVEADQKRFFTAALRFLRGALESGSGSGSGVVQVSVSWKDSWDEAAELWRLSLQVLGGCVRTWPWVVGLIREEGWLQHTVSMLARCSALPDQNTQVVLEEVLCAVVERCSVCQQEISDVMRRDQGGALSRMRSLKELVRLK
;
A
#
# COMPACT_ATOMS: atom_id res chain seq x y z
N HIS A 1 -46.80 -37.12 -50.70
CA HIS A 1 -45.40 -36.66 -50.83
C HIS A 1 -45.18 -35.43 -49.97
N GLN A 2 -44.29 -35.56 -48.98
CA GLN A 2 -44.05 -34.63 -47.87
C GLN A 2 -43.20 -33.41 -48.28
N LYS A 3 -43.48 -32.27 -47.66
CA LYS A 3 -42.65 -31.05 -47.62
C LYS A 3 -41.30 -31.32 -46.94
N PRO A 4 -40.22 -30.59 -47.29
CA PRO A 4 -38.95 -30.69 -46.59
C PRO A 4 -39.04 -29.95 -45.26
N SER A 5 -38.68 -30.63 -44.17
CA SER A 5 -38.55 -30.06 -42.83
C SER A 5 -37.29 -29.23 -42.72
N SER A 6 -37.45 -27.96 -42.38
CA SER A 6 -36.39 -27.08 -41.89
C SER A 6 -35.81 -27.62 -40.59
N SER A 7 -34.61 -28.19 -40.63
CA SER A 7 -33.84 -28.49 -39.43
C SER A 7 -33.28 -27.18 -38.86
N SER A 8 -33.91 -26.68 -37.80
CA SER A 8 -33.29 -25.70 -36.92
C SER A 8 -32.00 -26.30 -36.33
N PRO A 9 -30.91 -25.53 -36.21
CA PRO A 9 -29.74 -26.02 -35.48
C PRO A 9 -30.15 -26.19 -34.01
N LYS A 10 -30.05 -27.41 -33.51
CA LYS A 10 -30.20 -27.69 -32.07
C LYS A 10 -29.14 -26.86 -31.33
N PRO A 11 -29.48 -26.14 -30.25
CA PRO A 11 -28.47 -25.48 -29.44
C PRO A 11 -27.56 -26.57 -28.89
N ILE A 12 -26.28 -26.50 -29.24
CA ILE A 12 -25.25 -27.32 -28.60
C ILE A 12 -25.13 -26.78 -27.18
N ILE A 13 -25.85 -27.38 -26.23
CA ILE A 13 -25.60 -27.15 -24.81
C ILE A 13 -24.28 -27.88 -24.50
N ILE A 14 -23.17 -27.22 -24.77
CA ILE A 14 -21.91 -27.54 -24.10
C ILE A 14 -22.06 -26.92 -22.71
N THR A 15 -22.67 -27.65 -21.76
CA THR A 15 -22.50 -27.36 -20.34
C THR A 15 -21.06 -27.69 -20.01
N ASN A 16 -20.16 -26.77 -20.35
CA ASN A 16 -18.74 -26.93 -20.11
C ASN A 16 -18.56 -26.92 -18.58
N ARG A 17 -18.13 -28.06 -18.01
CA ARG A 17 -17.93 -28.21 -16.57
C ARG A 17 -17.06 -27.09 -15.99
N SER A 18 -16.11 -26.57 -16.77
CA SER A 18 -15.27 -25.43 -16.40
C SER A 18 -16.09 -24.16 -16.17
N VAL A 19 -17.07 -23.84 -17.02
CA VAL A 19 -17.94 -22.65 -16.88
C VAL A 19 -18.77 -22.72 -15.61
N LEU A 20 -19.32 -23.91 -15.29
CA LEU A 20 -20.05 -24.12 -14.05
C LEU A 20 -19.15 -23.95 -12.83
N LEU A 21 -17.94 -24.52 -12.85
CA LEU A 21 -16.97 -24.39 -11.74
C LEU A 21 -16.49 -22.95 -11.58
N THR A 22 -16.24 -22.22 -12.66
CA THR A 22 -15.92 -20.79 -12.60
C THR A 22 -17.06 -19.98 -12.00
N GLY A 23 -18.31 -20.31 -12.32
CA GLY A 23 -19.49 -19.73 -11.67
C GLY A 23 -19.52 -20.01 -10.16
N CYS A 24 -19.19 -21.23 -9.72
CA CYS A 24 -19.08 -21.56 -8.31
C CYS A 24 -17.99 -20.75 -7.59
N TYR A 25 -16.83 -20.52 -8.22
CA TYR A 25 -15.79 -19.66 -7.67
C TYR A 25 -16.26 -18.21 -7.49
N ARG A 26 -17.00 -17.66 -8.46
CA ARG A 26 -17.59 -16.31 -8.33
C ARG A 26 -18.53 -16.21 -7.12
N ILE A 27 -19.38 -17.21 -6.90
CA ILE A 27 -20.29 -17.25 -5.76
C ILE A 27 -19.52 -17.34 -4.45
N MET A 28 -18.46 -18.16 -4.41
CA MET A 28 -17.61 -18.31 -3.23
C MET A 28 -16.88 -17.01 -2.89
N GLU A 29 -16.29 -16.34 -3.87
CA GLU A 29 -15.65 -15.03 -3.70
C GLU A 29 -16.65 -13.98 -3.16
N ALA A 30 -17.84 -13.90 -3.76
CA ALA A 30 -18.88 -12.96 -3.30
C ALA A 30 -19.34 -13.27 -1.86
N ALA A 31 -19.40 -14.55 -1.48
CA ALA A 31 -19.75 -14.95 -0.12
C ALA A 31 -18.65 -14.58 0.89
N MET A 32 -17.36 -14.73 0.53
CA MET A 32 -16.23 -14.29 1.36
C MET A 32 -16.24 -12.78 1.53
N GLU A 33 -16.39 -12.03 0.43
CA GLU A 33 -16.43 -10.57 0.45
C GLU A 33 -17.59 -10.06 1.33
N GLN A 34 -18.78 -10.66 1.22
CA GLN A 34 -19.93 -10.31 2.09
C GLN A 34 -19.70 -10.66 3.57
N ALA A 35 -19.05 -11.79 3.86
CA ALA A 35 -18.74 -12.19 5.22
C ALA A 35 -17.74 -11.22 5.89
N CYS A 36 -16.76 -10.72 5.14
CA CYS A 36 -15.77 -9.77 5.63
C CYS A 36 -16.25 -8.31 5.65
N THR A 37 -17.15 -7.91 4.74
CA THR A 37 -17.66 -6.51 4.65
C THR A 37 -18.93 -6.23 5.45
N GLY A 38 -19.58 -7.26 6.00
CA GLY A 38 -20.87 -7.18 6.71
C GLY A 38 -20.93 -6.27 7.95
N GLY A 39 -19.84 -5.59 8.33
CA GLY A 39 -19.80 -4.59 9.39
C GLY A 39 -19.87 -3.12 8.95
N ALA A 40 -19.76 -2.80 7.65
CA ALA A 40 -19.45 -1.42 7.21
C ALA A 40 -20.52 -0.68 6.39
N ALA A 41 -21.64 -1.29 6.01
CA ALA A 41 -22.70 -0.62 5.22
C ALA A 41 -23.99 -0.40 6.03
N PRO A 42 -24.45 0.85 6.22
CA PRO A 42 -25.76 1.11 6.83
C PRO A 42 -26.82 1.12 5.73
N LEU A 43 -27.21 -0.04 5.20
CA LEU A 43 -28.42 -0.14 4.38
C LEU A 43 -29.11 -1.50 4.56
N ARG A 44 -30.29 -1.39 5.17
CA ARG A 44 -31.40 -2.35 5.25
C ARG A 44 -31.26 -3.43 6.32
N SER A 45 -32.10 -3.24 7.33
CA SER A 45 -32.58 -4.20 8.32
C SER A 45 -33.04 -5.52 7.71
N SER A 46 -32.10 -6.41 7.41
CA SER A 46 -32.30 -7.84 7.47
C SER A 46 -31.16 -8.40 8.29
N SER A 47 -31.47 -8.70 9.55
CA SER A 47 -30.60 -9.44 10.45
C SER A 47 -30.33 -10.83 9.86
N SER A 48 -29.33 -10.93 8.98
CA SER A 48 -28.73 -12.22 8.68
C SER A 48 -28.18 -12.76 10.00
N PRO A 49 -28.59 -13.96 10.45
CA PRO A 49 -28.09 -14.50 11.70
C PRO A 49 -26.57 -14.65 11.58
N ALA A 50 -25.83 -13.97 12.44
CA ALA A 50 -24.39 -14.17 12.55
C ALA A 50 -24.14 -15.65 12.85
N LEU A 51 -23.19 -16.26 12.14
CA LEU A 51 -22.80 -17.64 12.36
C LEU A 51 -22.35 -17.83 13.82
N SER A 52 -22.79 -18.91 14.46
CA SER A 52 -22.21 -19.29 15.76
C SER A 52 -20.74 -19.65 15.58
N LEU A 53 -19.94 -19.50 16.64
CA LEU A 53 -18.51 -19.84 16.62
C LEU A 53 -18.25 -21.29 16.18
N GLN A 54 -19.14 -22.22 16.53
CA GLN A 54 -19.05 -23.61 16.07
C GLN A 54 -19.29 -23.72 14.55
N GLN A 55 -20.28 -23.02 14.01
CA GLN A 55 -20.54 -22.98 12.57
C GLN A 55 -19.39 -22.32 11.81
N SER A 56 -18.83 -21.22 12.33
CA SER A 56 -17.67 -20.57 11.71
C SER A 56 -16.46 -21.50 11.63
N ARG A 57 -16.19 -22.29 12.69
CA ARG A 57 -15.12 -23.30 12.69
C ARG A 57 -15.38 -24.42 11.68
N GLN A 58 -16.62 -24.88 11.54
CA GLN A 58 -16.99 -25.89 10.55
C GLN A 58 -16.81 -25.36 9.11
N VAL A 59 -17.25 -24.13 8.85
CA VAL A 59 -17.08 -23.46 7.56
C VAL A 59 -15.59 -23.33 7.24
N LEU A 60 -14.78 -22.88 8.20
CA LEU A 60 -13.34 -22.76 8.03
C LEU A 60 -12.69 -24.11 7.67
N GLY A 61 -13.03 -25.19 8.39
CA GLY A 61 -12.49 -26.53 8.07
C GLY A 61 -12.84 -27.02 6.67
N VAL A 62 -14.08 -26.78 6.21
CA VAL A 62 -14.48 -27.12 4.83
C VAL A 62 -13.74 -26.27 3.79
N LEU A 63 -13.53 -24.98 4.08
CA LEU A 63 -12.76 -24.09 3.21
C LEU A 63 -11.28 -24.50 3.15
N GLU A 64 -10.67 -24.91 4.27
CA GLU A 64 -9.31 -25.43 4.29
C GLU A 64 -9.17 -26.67 3.39
N GLU A 65 -10.08 -27.63 3.49
CA GLU A 65 -10.07 -28.81 2.62
C GLU A 65 -10.23 -28.42 1.13
N ALA A 66 -11.17 -27.52 0.82
CA ALA A 66 -11.41 -27.05 -0.53
C ALA A 66 -10.19 -26.32 -1.12
N PHE A 67 -9.58 -25.40 -0.35
CA PHE A 67 -8.41 -24.65 -0.81
C PHE A 67 -7.15 -25.50 -0.84
N SER A 68 -7.01 -26.51 0.03
CA SER A 68 -5.96 -27.52 -0.09
C SER A 68 -6.04 -28.24 -1.45
N ALA A 69 -7.24 -28.64 -1.87
CA ALA A 69 -7.44 -29.26 -3.19
C ALA A 69 -7.18 -28.28 -4.35
N VAL A 70 -7.57 -27.01 -4.21
CA VAL A 70 -7.27 -25.94 -5.19
C VAL A 70 -5.76 -25.74 -5.32
N MET A 71 -5.04 -25.63 -4.21
CA MET A 71 -3.58 -25.48 -4.20
C MET A 71 -2.89 -26.68 -4.84
N PHE A 72 -3.35 -27.90 -4.52
CA PHE A 72 -2.84 -29.13 -5.14
C PHE A 72 -3.04 -29.13 -6.67
N TYR A 73 -4.20 -28.68 -7.14
CA TYR A 73 -4.45 -28.52 -8.58
C TYR A 73 -3.50 -27.49 -9.21
N LEU A 74 -3.39 -26.31 -8.63
CA LEU A 74 -2.55 -25.22 -9.16
C LEU A 74 -1.06 -25.60 -9.21
N GLN A 75 -0.57 -26.40 -8.25
CA GLN A 75 0.80 -26.94 -8.27
C GLN A 75 1.09 -27.82 -9.49
N GLN A 76 0.08 -28.37 -10.15
CA GLN A 76 0.22 -29.24 -11.32
C GLN A 76 0.01 -28.50 -12.65
N VAL A 77 -0.29 -27.21 -12.62
CA VAL A 77 -0.55 -26.43 -13.83
C VAL A 77 0.76 -26.09 -14.52
N ASP A 78 0.90 -26.58 -15.75
CA ASP A 78 2.01 -26.24 -16.64
C ASP A 78 1.95 -24.77 -17.12
N PRO A 79 3.09 -24.06 -17.25
CA PRO A 79 3.14 -22.68 -17.76
C PRO A 79 2.43 -22.45 -19.10
N GLY A 80 2.38 -23.45 -19.99
CA GLY A 80 1.65 -23.37 -21.26
C GLY A 80 0.13 -23.28 -21.09
N ARG A 81 -0.40 -23.46 -19.87
CA ARG A 81 -1.82 -23.34 -19.54
C ARG A 81 -2.16 -22.06 -18.76
N TYR A 82 -1.25 -21.12 -18.60
CA TYR A 82 -1.51 -19.90 -17.83
C TYR A 82 -2.60 -19.01 -18.45
N ASP A 83 -2.88 -19.18 -19.75
CA ASP A 83 -3.93 -18.46 -20.46
C ASP A 83 -5.30 -19.13 -20.35
N ASP A 84 -5.38 -20.29 -19.70
CA ASP A 84 -6.63 -21.04 -19.48
C ASP A 84 -7.55 -20.26 -18.52
N PRO A 85 -8.75 -19.82 -18.95
CA PRO A 85 -9.68 -19.09 -18.08
C PRO A 85 -10.07 -19.83 -16.81
N PHE A 86 -10.05 -21.17 -16.83
CA PHE A 86 -10.28 -21.96 -15.63
C PHE A 86 -9.16 -21.78 -14.62
N VAL A 87 -7.89 -21.82 -15.07
CA VAL A 87 -6.73 -21.58 -14.21
C VAL A 87 -6.79 -20.17 -13.61
N PHE A 88 -7.13 -19.15 -14.39
CA PHE A 88 -7.28 -17.80 -13.88
C PHE A 88 -8.39 -17.68 -12.84
N ALA A 89 -9.56 -18.29 -13.09
CA ALA A 89 -10.66 -18.29 -12.12
C ALA A 89 -10.29 -19.00 -10.82
N THR A 90 -9.59 -20.13 -10.90
CA THR A 90 -9.09 -20.87 -9.73
C THR A 90 -8.03 -20.07 -8.98
N PHE A 91 -7.06 -19.47 -9.69
CA PHE A 91 -6.03 -18.59 -9.11
C PHE A 91 -6.67 -17.42 -8.37
N ARG A 92 -7.64 -16.75 -8.99
CA ARG A 92 -8.33 -15.61 -8.38
C ARG A 92 -9.12 -16.01 -7.14
N SER A 93 -9.86 -17.10 -7.19
CA SER A 93 -10.60 -17.60 -6.03
C SER A 93 -9.68 -17.94 -4.87
N LEU A 94 -8.52 -18.53 -5.14
CA LEU A 94 -7.48 -18.76 -4.14
C LEU A 94 -6.96 -17.43 -3.57
N CYS A 95 -6.65 -16.45 -4.42
CA CYS A 95 -6.16 -15.15 -3.96
C CYS A 95 -7.17 -14.43 -3.05
N SER A 96 -8.48 -14.54 -3.33
CA SER A 96 -9.52 -14.01 -2.45
C SER A 96 -9.52 -14.68 -1.07
N TRP A 97 -9.24 -15.98 -0.99
CA TRP A 97 -9.10 -16.65 0.31
C TRP A 97 -7.81 -16.25 1.03
N LEU A 98 -6.67 -16.23 0.32
CA LEU A 98 -5.38 -15.83 0.88
C LEU A 98 -5.30 -14.35 1.28
N ALA A 99 -6.21 -13.51 0.78
CA ALA A 99 -6.34 -12.14 1.26
C ALA A 99 -6.84 -12.07 2.72
N GLU A 100 -7.62 -13.06 3.14
CA GLU A 100 -8.28 -13.07 4.45
C GLU A 100 -7.65 -14.07 5.43
N GLU A 101 -7.12 -15.19 4.92
CA GLU A 101 -6.59 -16.29 5.72
C GLU A 101 -5.23 -16.76 5.17
N THR A 102 -4.17 -16.48 5.94
CA THR A 102 -2.78 -16.91 5.66
C THR A 102 -2.17 -17.71 6.80
N SER A 103 -2.92 -17.90 7.90
CA SER A 103 -2.48 -18.61 9.09
C SER A 103 -2.69 -20.12 8.98
N CYS A 104 -3.68 -20.56 8.21
CA CYS A 104 -3.93 -21.95 7.87
C CYS A 104 -3.12 -22.42 6.65
N LEU A 105 -2.81 -23.72 6.57
CA LEU A 105 -2.12 -24.35 5.43
C LEU A 105 -0.80 -23.67 5.04
N LYS A 106 -0.04 -23.14 6.01
CA LYS A 106 1.17 -22.34 5.76
C LYS A 106 2.19 -23.05 4.87
N GLU A 107 2.38 -24.34 5.07
CA GLU A 107 3.33 -25.13 4.30
C GLU A 107 2.87 -25.30 2.85
N GLU A 108 1.59 -25.56 2.62
CA GLU A 108 0.97 -25.65 1.29
C GLU A 108 1.09 -24.32 0.56
N VAL A 109 0.73 -23.21 1.23
CA VAL A 109 0.79 -21.86 0.67
C VAL A 109 2.23 -21.50 0.31
N THR A 110 3.18 -21.77 1.21
CA THR A 110 4.62 -21.52 0.97
C THR A 110 5.13 -22.34 -0.22
N ARG A 111 4.74 -23.62 -0.32
CA ARG A 111 5.08 -24.49 -1.47
C ARG A 111 4.46 -24.02 -2.79
N LEU A 112 3.33 -23.31 -2.75
CA LEU A 112 2.65 -22.80 -3.93
C LEU A 112 3.20 -21.46 -4.44
N LEU A 113 3.97 -20.72 -3.63
CA LEU A 113 4.54 -19.42 -4.01
C LEU A 113 5.24 -19.39 -5.38
N PRO A 114 6.06 -20.39 -5.79
CA PRO A 114 6.68 -20.39 -7.11
C PRO A 114 5.65 -20.30 -8.25
N PHE A 115 4.52 -21.00 -8.12
CA PHE A 115 3.43 -20.92 -9.09
C PHE A 115 2.78 -19.53 -9.08
N LEU A 116 2.41 -19.00 -7.91
CA LEU A 116 1.72 -17.71 -7.79
C LEU A 116 2.54 -16.55 -8.36
N ILE A 117 3.84 -16.53 -8.07
CA ILE A 117 4.77 -15.50 -8.55
C ILE A 117 5.02 -15.67 -10.06
N SER A 118 5.27 -16.89 -10.53
CA SER A 118 5.45 -17.18 -11.96
C SER A 118 4.22 -16.78 -12.78
N TYR A 119 3.03 -17.15 -12.32
CA TYR A 119 1.76 -16.83 -12.97
C TYR A 119 1.56 -15.31 -13.07
N SER A 120 1.71 -14.59 -11.96
CA SER A 120 1.55 -13.13 -11.93
C SER A 120 2.60 -12.41 -12.78
N ARG A 121 3.86 -12.88 -12.76
CA ARG A 121 4.95 -12.33 -13.56
C ARG A 121 4.71 -12.51 -15.05
N ARG A 122 4.26 -13.70 -15.46
CA ARG A 122 3.98 -14.02 -16.87
C ARG A 122 2.94 -13.05 -17.44
N HIS A 123 1.82 -12.87 -16.73
CA HIS A 123 0.74 -11.97 -17.12
C HIS A 123 1.18 -10.49 -17.13
N LEU A 124 1.93 -10.05 -16.13
CA LEU A 124 2.44 -8.67 -16.07
C LEU A 124 3.42 -8.36 -17.22
N GLN A 125 4.22 -9.34 -17.66
CA GLN A 125 5.17 -9.18 -18.77
C GLN A 125 4.52 -9.30 -20.15
N ALA A 126 3.50 -10.15 -20.29
CA ALA A 126 2.77 -10.33 -21.54
C ALA A 126 1.89 -9.10 -21.87
N GLY A 127 1.41 -8.37 -20.86
CA GLY A 127 0.57 -7.18 -21.04
C GLY A 127 -0.75 -7.52 -21.74
N SER A 128 -1.25 -6.61 -22.58
CA SER A 128 -2.51 -6.80 -23.33
C SER A 128 -2.38 -7.71 -24.57
N LEU A 129 -1.27 -8.42 -24.75
CA LEU A 129 -1.02 -9.27 -25.93
C LEU A 129 -1.76 -10.62 -25.86
N GLU A 130 -2.28 -11.01 -24.69
CA GLU A 130 -3.03 -12.25 -24.51
C GLU A 130 -4.53 -12.03 -24.78
N GLN A 131 -4.89 -12.12 -26.07
CA GLN A 131 -6.27 -11.91 -26.54
C GLN A 131 -7.29 -12.85 -25.90
N GLY A 132 -6.93 -14.13 -25.65
CA GLY A 132 -7.87 -15.14 -25.16
C GLY A 132 -8.44 -14.84 -23.77
N LEU A 133 -7.59 -14.52 -22.80
CA LEU A 133 -8.04 -14.21 -21.43
C LEU A 133 -8.71 -12.84 -21.39
N SER A 134 -8.15 -11.84 -22.09
CA SER A 134 -8.73 -10.51 -22.25
C SER A 134 -10.17 -10.56 -22.75
N ASP A 135 -10.44 -11.32 -23.81
CA ASP A 135 -11.78 -11.47 -24.38
C ASP A 135 -12.74 -12.17 -23.39
N TRP A 136 -12.25 -13.19 -22.69
CA TRP A 136 -13.03 -13.89 -21.67
C TRP A 136 -13.42 -12.97 -20.51
N MET A 137 -12.52 -12.10 -20.04
CA MET A 137 -12.86 -11.16 -18.99
C MET A 137 -13.80 -10.06 -19.44
N ALA A 138 -13.69 -9.58 -20.68
CA ALA A 138 -14.67 -8.67 -21.23
C ALA A 138 -16.08 -9.29 -21.26
N MET A 139 -16.19 -10.61 -21.42
CA MET A 139 -17.45 -11.33 -21.39
C MET A 139 -17.98 -11.57 -19.96
N VAL A 140 -17.11 -11.87 -19.00
CA VAL A 140 -17.49 -12.26 -17.63
C VAL A 140 -17.62 -11.07 -16.67
N PHE A 141 -16.90 -9.97 -16.92
CA PHE A 141 -16.98 -8.75 -16.13
C PHE A 141 -17.73 -7.65 -16.90
N VAL A 142 -19.01 -7.51 -16.60
CA VAL A 142 -19.73 -6.24 -16.82
C VAL A 142 -19.28 -5.29 -15.73
N SER A 143 -18.07 -4.72 -15.83
CA SER A 143 -17.61 -3.71 -14.89
C SER A 143 -18.21 -2.34 -15.26
N GLU A 144 -18.76 -1.62 -14.27
CA GLU A 144 -19.16 -0.21 -14.40
C GLU A 144 -17.96 0.73 -14.71
N GLY A 145 -16.73 0.21 -14.82
CA GLY A 145 -15.50 0.97 -15.07
C GLY A 145 -14.69 0.56 -16.30
N GLY A 146 -15.19 -0.32 -17.19
CA GLY A 146 -14.70 -0.49 -18.58
C GLY A 146 -13.18 -0.49 -18.82
N GLY A 147 -12.38 -1.12 -17.96
CA GLY A 147 -10.93 -1.24 -18.16
C GLY A 147 -10.58 -2.47 -18.98
N ALA A 148 -9.78 -2.31 -20.05
CA ALA A 148 -9.19 -3.44 -20.78
C ALA A 148 -8.15 -4.16 -19.90
N TRP A 149 -8.01 -5.48 -20.08
CA TRP A 149 -6.97 -6.28 -19.41
C TRP A 149 -5.58 -5.69 -19.66
N THR A 150 -4.86 -5.43 -18.57
CA THR A 150 -3.51 -4.86 -18.62
C THR A 150 -2.42 -5.89 -18.37
N GLY A 151 -2.79 -7.14 -18.05
CA GLY A 151 -1.88 -8.17 -17.55
C GLY A 151 -1.55 -8.02 -16.06
N GLY A 152 -1.74 -6.83 -15.50
CA GLY A 152 -1.47 -6.56 -14.08
C GLY A 152 -2.53 -7.11 -13.13
N GLU A 153 -3.70 -7.51 -13.61
CA GLU A 153 -4.83 -7.93 -12.78
C GLU A 153 -4.53 -9.21 -11.99
N ALA A 154 -3.79 -10.18 -12.55
CA ALA A 154 -3.37 -11.36 -11.81
C ALA A 154 -2.59 -10.97 -10.55
N LEU A 155 -1.62 -10.07 -10.69
CA LEU A 155 -0.87 -9.54 -9.55
C LEU A 155 -1.79 -8.73 -8.61
N ARG A 156 -2.73 -7.93 -9.14
CA ARG A 156 -3.69 -7.19 -8.30
C ARG A 156 -4.48 -8.09 -7.34
N TYR A 157 -4.91 -9.26 -7.80
CA TYR A 157 -5.58 -10.23 -6.93
C TYR A 157 -4.64 -10.83 -5.89
N LEU A 158 -3.37 -11.07 -6.25
CA LEU A 158 -2.39 -11.68 -5.35
C LEU A 158 -1.81 -10.72 -4.30
N LEU A 159 -1.84 -9.41 -4.55
CA LEU A 159 -1.19 -8.39 -3.70
C LEU A 159 -1.60 -8.42 -2.21
N PRO A 160 -2.88 -8.55 -1.83
CA PRO A 160 -3.26 -8.67 -0.43
C PRO A 160 -2.53 -9.84 0.26
N ALA A 161 -2.54 -11.03 -0.36
CA ALA A 161 -1.82 -12.19 0.15
C ALA A 161 -0.30 -11.92 0.27
N LEU A 162 0.33 -11.29 -0.73
CA LEU A 162 1.75 -10.92 -0.64
C LEU A 162 2.05 -9.94 0.49
N CYS A 163 1.12 -9.03 0.80
CA CYS A 163 1.26 -8.11 1.92
C CYS A 163 1.32 -8.87 3.26
N HIS A 164 0.52 -9.92 3.43
CA HIS A 164 0.57 -10.78 4.61
C HIS A 164 1.82 -11.68 4.62
N LEU A 165 2.06 -12.40 3.52
CA LEU A 165 3.14 -13.39 3.42
C LEU A 165 4.54 -12.76 3.51
N SER A 166 4.72 -11.53 3.02
CA SER A 166 6.00 -10.82 3.17
C SER A 166 6.30 -10.40 4.62
N ALA A 167 5.31 -10.32 5.51
CA ALA A 167 5.52 -10.04 6.92
C ALA A 167 6.02 -11.27 7.70
N GLU A 168 5.71 -12.48 7.22
CA GLU A 168 6.11 -13.74 7.86
C GLU A 168 7.48 -14.23 7.39
N GLU A 169 8.33 -14.70 8.32
CA GLU A 169 9.71 -15.12 8.01
C GLU A 169 9.78 -16.21 6.93
N GLY A 170 9.07 -17.33 7.10
CA GLY A 170 9.15 -18.48 6.19
C GLY A 170 8.76 -18.14 4.74
N PRO A 171 7.53 -17.64 4.49
CA PRO A 171 7.11 -17.22 3.15
C PRO A 171 7.97 -16.09 2.58
N ARG A 172 8.40 -15.11 3.41
CA ARG A 172 9.29 -14.02 2.97
C ARG A 172 10.58 -14.54 2.36
N GLN A 173 11.25 -15.51 3.00
CA GLN A 173 12.51 -16.05 2.45
C GLN A 173 12.28 -16.68 1.07
N VAL A 174 11.17 -17.41 0.88
CA VAL A 174 10.83 -17.96 -0.44
C VAL A 174 10.55 -16.85 -1.45
N LEU A 175 9.79 -15.81 -1.08
CA LEU A 175 9.49 -14.66 -1.94
C LEU A 175 10.76 -13.94 -2.42
N LEU A 176 11.79 -13.83 -1.56
CA LEU A 176 13.09 -13.26 -1.94
C LEU A 176 13.79 -14.13 -3.00
N THR A 177 13.80 -15.46 -2.84
CA THR A 177 14.39 -16.36 -3.85
C THR A 177 13.68 -16.33 -5.20
N LEU A 178 12.43 -15.85 -5.22
CA LEU A 178 11.61 -15.74 -6.41
C LEU A 178 11.64 -14.34 -7.04
N ASP A 179 12.49 -13.41 -6.57
CA ASP A 179 12.54 -12.01 -7.00
C ASP A 179 11.17 -11.30 -6.91
N ALA A 180 10.40 -11.57 -5.86
CA ALA A 180 9.12 -10.91 -5.63
C ALA A 180 9.25 -9.38 -5.47
N PRO A 181 10.28 -8.83 -4.78
CA PRO A 181 10.47 -7.37 -4.73
C PRO A 181 10.57 -6.73 -6.12
N ALA A 182 11.34 -7.32 -7.03
CA ALA A 182 11.47 -6.84 -8.40
C ALA A 182 10.13 -6.85 -9.15
N LEU A 183 9.33 -7.92 -8.99
CA LEU A 183 7.98 -8.00 -9.56
C LEU A 183 7.06 -6.87 -9.07
N LEU A 184 7.11 -6.55 -7.77
CA LEU A 184 6.33 -5.44 -7.18
C LEU A 184 6.79 -4.07 -7.68
N VAL A 185 8.11 -3.88 -7.85
CA VAL A 185 8.69 -2.65 -8.42
C VAL A 185 8.26 -2.48 -9.87
N ASP A 186 8.33 -3.52 -10.69
CA ASP A 186 7.87 -3.50 -12.08
C ASP A 186 6.39 -3.13 -12.19
N PHE A 187 5.55 -3.68 -11.31
CA PHE A 187 4.14 -3.32 -11.23
C PHE A 187 3.92 -1.84 -10.92
N LEU A 188 4.65 -1.27 -9.95
CA LEU A 188 4.56 0.15 -9.60
C LEU A 188 5.02 1.05 -10.75
N LEU A 189 6.10 0.67 -11.45
CA LEU A 189 6.61 1.39 -12.62
C LEU A 189 5.59 1.39 -13.77
N GLN A 190 5.05 0.22 -14.13
CA GLN A 190 4.08 0.09 -15.22
C GLN A 190 2.79 0.86 -14.91
N THR A 191 2.22 0.68 -13.72
CA THR A 191 0.97 1.36 -13.33
C THR A 191 1.14 2.87 -13.19
N TRP A 192 2.35 3.35 -12.88
CA TRP A 192 2.65 4.78 -12.88
C TRP A 192 2.61 5.41 -14.26
N THR A 193 3.17 4.76 -15.28
CA THR A 193 3.16 5.30 -16.65
C THR A 193 1.73 5.52 -17.15
N SER A 194 0.82 4.58 -16.84
CA SER A 194 -0.61 4.72 -17.12
C SER A 194 -1.26 5.88 -16.36
N LEU A 195 -0.92 6.05 -15.07
CA LEU A 195 -1.45 7.16 -14.27
C LEU A 195 -0.99 8.53 -14.77
N LYS A 196 0.28 8.67 -15.16
CA LYS A 196 0.88 9.94 -15.61
C LYS A 196 0.21 10.48 -16.87
N GLY A 197 -0.27 9.60 -17.75
CA GLY A 197 -0.96 9.97 -18.99
C GLY A 197 -2.43 10.36 -18.83
N ARG A 198 -3.05 10.16 -17.66
CA ARG A 198 -4.49 10.40 -17.45
C ARG A 198 -4.75 11.73 -16.75
N SER A 199 -5.78 12.45 -17.21
CA SER A 199 -6.30 13.65 -16.52
C SER A 199 -6.84 13.28 -15.14
N ASP A 200 -6.80 14.21 -14.17
CA ASP A 200 -7.21 13.95 -12.78
C ASP A 200 -8.63 13.38 -12.63
N ARG A 201 -9.57 13.77 -13.49
CA ARG A 201 -10.96 13.25 -13.49
C ARG A 201 -11.07 11.77 -13.92
N ALA A 202 -10.04 11.25 -14.59
CA ALA A 202 -10.00 9.87 -15.10
C ALA A 202 -9.10 8.96 -14.27
N SER A 203 -8.29 9.50 -13.35
CA SER A 203 -7.47 8.71 -12.44
C SER A 203 -8.26 8.34 -11.19
N SER A 204 -8.84 7.15 -11.14
CA SER A 204 -9.40 6.59 -9.92
C SER A 204 -8.28 6.18 -8.95
N ARG A 205 -8.57 6.19 -7.65
CA ARG A 205 -7.73 5.55 -6.64
C ARG A 205 -7.57 4.06 -7.00
N ASP A 206 -6.34 3.55 -6.93
CA ASP A 206 -6.01 2.14 -7.18
C ASP A 206 -5.35 1.56 -5.90
N PRO A 207 -6.14 0.90 -5.02
CA PRO A 207 -5.63 0.33 -3.77
C PRO A 207 -4.51 -0.69 -3.99
N SER A 208 -4.45 -1.37 -5.14
CA SER A 208 -3.39 -2.33 -5.42
C SER A 208 -2.00 -1.69 -5.36
N ARG A 209 -1.86 -0.41 -5.74
CA ARG A 209 -0.57 0.29 -5.66
C ARG A 209 -0.17 0.58 -4.22
N GLU A 210 -1.15 0.85 -3.36
CA GLU A 210 -0.95 1.05 -1.93
C GLU A 210 -0.51 -0.28 -1.29
N THR A 211 -1.22 -1.38 -1.57
CA THR A 211 -0.86 -2.73 -1.09
C THR A 211 0.52 -3.18 -1.55
N ALA A 212 0.91 -2.90 -2.80
CA ALA A 212 2.25 -3.19 -3.30
C ALA A 212 3.34 -2.42 -2.52
N CYS A 213 3.07 -1.17 -2.13
CA CYS A 213 3.98 -0.41 -1.28
C CYS A 213 4.08 -1.02 0.12
N SER A 214 2.96 -1.45 0.71
CA SER A 214 2.95 -2.13 2.02
C SER A 214 3.75 -3.45 1.99
N ALA A 215 3.60 -4.26 0.93
CA ALA A 215 4.41 -5.46 0.77
C ALA A 215 5.92 -5.13 0.62
N LEU A 216 6.27 -4.12 -0.18
CA LEU A 216 7.66 -3.63 -0.30
C LEU A 216 8.22 -3.07 1.01
N LEU A 217 7.37 -2.45 1.83
CA LEU A 217 7.75 -1.95 3.15
C LEU A 217 8.14 -3.09 4.09
N ASN A 218 7.42 -4.23 4.05
CA ASN A 218 7.79 -5.41 4.84
C ASN A 218 9.22 -5.87 4.52
N PHE A 219 9.56 -6.03 3.24
CA PHE A 219 10.94 -6.35 2.84
C PHE A 219 11.94 -5.27 3.24
N THR A 220 11.57 -3.99 3.10
CA THR A 220 12.44 -2.86 3.48
C THR A 220 12.77 -2.86 4.98
N VAL A 221 11.82 -3.24 5.83
CA VAL A 221 11.98 -3.31 7.28
C VAL A 221 12.80 -4.55 7.69
N THR A 222 12.48 -5.70 7.10
CA THR A 222 12.97 -7.00 7.56
C THR A 222 14.28 -7.42 6.89
N GLU A 223 14.56 -6.95 5.68
CA GLU A 223 15.69 -7.40 4.85
C GLU A 223 16.62 -6.23 4.44
N PRO A 224 17.16 -5.44 5.41
CA PRO A 224 17.90 -4.22 5.10
C PRO A 224 19.18 -4.45 4.29
N GLU A 225 19.83 -5.62 4.44
CA GLU A 225 21.02 -5.96 3.66
C GLU A 225 20.69 -6.24 2.19
N THR A 226 19.57 -6.91 1.93
CA THR A 226 19.08 -7.18 0.57
C THR A 226 18.70 -5.89 -0.12
N VAL A 227 17.94 -5.02 0.57
CA VAL A 227 17.49 -3.72 0.06
C VAL A 227 18.65 -2.82 -0.36
N ARG A 228 19.79 -2.87 0.36
CA ARG A 228 20.97 -2.07 0.01
C ARG A 228 21.68 -2.54 -1.25
N LYS A 229 21.57 -3.82 -1.61
CA LYS A 229 22.36 -4.47 -2.67
C LYS A 229 21.57 -4.68 -3.95
N ASP A 230 20.28 -4.96 -3.82
CA ASP A 230 19.45 -5.32 -4.95
C ASP A 230 19.13 -4.09 -5.83
N PRO A 231 19.43 -4.14 -7.15
CA PRO A 231 19.20 -3.02 -8.06
C PRO A 231 17.73 -2.63 -8.23
N CYS A 232 16.76 -3.51 -7.92
CA CYS A 232 15.34 -3.16 -8.03
C CYS A 232 14.96 -2.01 -7.07
N TYR A 233 15.60 -1.93 -5.90
CA TYR A 233 15.37 -0.82 -4.97
C TYR A 233 15.96 0.49 -5.48
N ARG A 234 17.01 0.45 -6.29
CA ARG A 234 17.51 1.66 -6.96
C ARG A 234 16.52 2.16 -8.01
N ALA A 235 15.92 1.27 -8.80
CA ALA A 235 14.85 1.63 -9.72
C ALA A 235 13.63 2.21 -8.98
N LEU A 236 13.28 1.61 -7.85
CA LEU A 236 12.23 2.11 -6.96
C LEU A 236 12.53 3.50 -6.42
N GLU A 237 13.75 3.78 -5.94
CA GLU A 237 14.12 5.12 -5.45
C GLU A 237 13.94 6.21 -6.52
N VAL A 238 14.40 5.94 -7.75
CA VAL A 238 14.25 6.86 -8.89
C VAL A 238 12.76 7.10 -9.15
N HIS A 239 11.98 6.02 -9.21
CA HIS A 239 10.53 6.10 -9.40
C HIS A 239 9.83 6.91 -8.31
N LEU A 240 10.10 6.65 -7.03
CA LEU A 240 9.53 7.38 -5.91
C LEU A 240 9.88 8.88 -5.98
N SER A 241 11.12 9.19 -6.35
CA SER A 241 11.60 10.57 -6.53
C SER A 241 10.88 11.31 -7.66
N GLU A 242 10.57 10.64 -8.76
CA GLU A 242 9.84 11.22 -9.90
C GLU A 242 8.34 11.33 -9.64
N ALA A 243 7.75 10.34 -8.98
CA ALA A 243 6.32 10.23 -8.81
C ALA A 243 5.77 11.08 -7.67
N LEU A 244 6.49 11.16 -6.55
CA LEU A 244 6.01 11.85 -5.36
C LEU A 244 5.67 13.33 -5.59
N PRO A 245 6.48 14.16 -6.28
CA PRO A 245 6.12 15.55 -6.55
C PRO A 245 4.78 15.73 -7.29
N VAL A 246 4.40 14.75 -8.12
CA VAL A 246 3.12 14.76 -8.83
C VAL A 246 1.99 14.30 -7.89
N LEU A 247 2.21 13.26 -7.09
CA LEU A 247 1.22 12.74 -6.14
C LEU A 247 0.83 13.76 -5.07
N VAL A 248 1.77 14.58 -4.60
CA VAL A 248 1.51 15.64 -3.61
C VAL A 248 0.45 16.64 -4.09
N ASN A 249 0.26 16.78 -5.41
CA ASN A 249 -0.74 17.67 -6.00
C ASN A 249 -2.07 16.97 -6.37
N LYS A 250 -2.25 15.70 -5.98
CA LYS A 250 -3.44 14.88 -6.29
C LYS A 250 -4.11 14.39 -4.99
N PRO A 251 -5.04 15.16 -4.39
CA PRO A 251 -5.64 14.84 -3.10
C PRO A 251 -6.32 13.46 -3.04
N HIS A 252 -6.94 13.02 -4.14
CA HIS A 252 -7.58 11.70 -4.22
C HIS A 252 -6.59 10.52 -4.20
N LEU A 253 -5.29 10.78 -4.31
CA LEU A 253 -4.21 9.78 -4.24
C LEU A 253 -3.35 9.98 -2.98
N LEU A 254 -3.86 10.67 -1.97
CA LEU A 254 -3.13 11.00 -0.74
C LEU A 254 -2.58 9.76 -0.03
N VAL A 255 -3.36 8.69 0.09
CA VAL A 255 -2.94 7.43 0.73
C VAL A 255 -1.75 6.80 -0.01
N LEU A 256 -1.77 6.82 -1.34
CA LEU A 256 -0.63 6.39 -2.15
C LEU A 256 0.60 7.30 -1.94
N GLY A 257 0.38 8.62 -1.82
CA GLY A 257 1.42 9.58 -1.45
C GLY A 257 2.08 9.24 -0.10
N ALA A 258 1.27 8.91 0.91
CA ALA A 258 1.76 8.52 2.23
C ALA A 258 2.58 7.22 2.18
N ASN A 259 2.15 6.24 1.39
CA ASN A 259 2.91 5.03 1.12
C ASN A 259 4.27 5.33 0.46
N TYR A 260 4.30 6.20 -0.55
CA TYR A 260 5.53 6.55 -1.26
C TYR A 260 6.53 7.30 -0.36
N VAL A 261 6.04 8.23 0.46
CA VAL A 261 6.85 8.93 1.45
C VAL A 261 7.45 7.95 2.46
N THR A 262 6.61 7.08 3.02
CA THR A 262 7.04 6.09 4.02
C THR A 262 8.13 5.17 3.46
N LEU A 263 7.87 4.57 2.29
CA LEU A 263 8.77 3.62 1.64
C LEU A 263 10.10 4.28 1.26
N GLY A 264 10.07 5.46 0.64
CA GLY A 264 11.30 6.15 0.24
C GLY A 264 12.13 6.67 1.41
N LEU A 265 11.50 7.12 2.51
CA LEU A 265 12.22 7.46 3.74
C LEU A 265 12.86 6.22 4.37
N MET A 266 12.16 5.08 4.37
CA MET A 266 12.68 3.83 4.91
C MET A 266 13.91 3.32 4.13
N ILE A 267 13.83 3.33 2.80
CA ILE A 267 14.98 3.02 1.94
C ILE A 267 16.12 4.01 2.20
N GLY A 268 15.82 5.32 2.25
CA GLY A 268 16.80 6.37 2.51
C GLY A 268 17.52 6.21 3.86
N ARG A 269 16.84 5.72 4.89
CA ARG A 269 17.42 5.44 6.22
C ARG A 269 18.47 4.32 6.17
N LEU A 270 18.33 3.35 5.26
CA LEU A 270 19.26 2.22 5.15
C LEU A 270 20.58 2.58 4.48
N LYS A 271 20.63 3.68 3.73
CA LYS A 271 21.81 4.06 2.95
C LYS A 271 22.90 4.68 3.83
N SER A 272 24.15 4.47 3.43
CA SER A 272 25.30 5.13 4.04
C SER A 272 25.39 6.59 3.57
N PRO A 273 25.86 7.53 4.42
CA PRO A 273 26.05 8.93 4.05
C PRO A 273 26.85 9.07 2.74
N PRO A 274 26.54 10.07 1.89
CA PRO A 274 27.15 10.16 0.58
C PRO A 274 28.59 10.65 0.77
N SER A 275 29.55 10.05 0.07
CA SER A 275 30.94 10.51 0.09
C SER A 275 31.14 11.82 -0.67
N GLY A 276 30.12 12.30 -1.40
CA GLY A 276 30.13 13.51 -2.21
C GLY A 276 28.82 14.30 -2.14
N SER A 277 28.51 15.04 -3.21
CA SER A 277 27.28 15.83 -3.31
C SER A 277 26.03 14.94 -3.28
N VAL A 278 24.99 15.41 -2.61
CA VAL A 278 23.67 14.76 -2.57
C VAL A 278 23.13 14.61 -4.00
N GLU A 279 22.66 13.41 -4.33
CA GLU A 279 22.04 13.14 -5.64
C GLU A 279 20.79 14.01 -5.83
N ALA A 280 20.60 14.54 -7.05
CA ALA A 280 19.46 15.39 -7.37
C ALA A 280 18.11 14.69 -7.10
N ASP A 281 18.02 13.39 -7.43
CA ASP A 281 16.83 12.58 -7.19
C ASP A 281 16.54 12.44 -5.69
N GLN A 282 17.57 12.24 -4.87
CA GLN A 282 17.41 12.15 -3.42
C GLN A 282 16.91 13.49 -2.86
N LYS A 283 17.52 14.61 -3.27
CA LYS A 283 17.08 15.94 -2.85
C LYS A 283 15.62 16.20 -3.25
N ARG A 284 15.24 15.87 -4.50
CA ARG A 284 13.86 16.01 -5.03
C ARG A 284 12.85 15.22 -4.20
N PHE A 285 13.18 13.96 -3.87
CA PHE A 285 12.32 13.12 -3.03
C PHE A 285 12.10 13.74 -1.65
N PHE A 286 13.19 14.08 -0.93
CA PHE A 286 13.09 14.63 0.43
C PHE A 286 12.34 15.97 0.45
N THR A 287 12.56 16.84 -0.53
CA THR A 287 11.79 18.08 -0.69
C THR A 287 10.28 17.80 -0.83
N ALA A 288 9.89 16.86 -1.69
CA ALA A 288 8.48 16.52 -1.88
C ALA A 288 7.87 15.85 -0.63
N ALA A 289 8.63 14.97 0.04
CA ALA A 289 8.23 14.33 1.28
C ALA A 289 7.99 15.34 2.42
N LEU A 290 8.88 16.32 2.58
CA LEU A 290 8.71 17.38 3.59
C LEU A 290 7.47 18.23 3.33
N ARG A 291 7.19 18.59 2.07
CA ARG A 291 5.97 19.31 1.70
C ARG A 291 4.71 18.50 1.99
N PHE A 292 4.75 17.19 1.68
CA PHE A 292 3.66 16.27 1.98
C PHE A 292 3.39 16.19 3.49
N LEU A 293 4.43 15.89 4.28
CA LEU A 293 4.32 15.74 5.73
C LEU A 293 3.86 17.02 6.44
N ARG A 294 4.28 18.18 5.93
CA ARG A 294 3.84 19.49 6.42
C ARG A 294 2.33 19.69 6.27
N GLY A 295 1.73 19.14 5.22
CA GLY A 295 0.34 19.42 4.84
C GLY A 295 -0.73 18.72 5.67
N ALA A 296 -0.36 17.84 6.60
CA ALA A 296 -1.32 17.00 7.33
C ALA A 296 -2.04 17.71 8.47
N LEU A 297 -1.37 18.66 9.14
CA LEU A 297 -1.86 19.30 10.35
C LEU A 297 -1.89 20.82 10.19
N GLU A 298 -2.93 21.44 10.75
CA GLU A 298 -3.10 22.89 10.78
C GLU A 298 -3.58 23.40 12.13
N SER A 299 -3.36 24.69 12.39
CA SER A 299 -3.91 25.37 13.55
C SER A 299 -5.42 25.57 13.36
N GLY A 300 -6.23 25.12 14.32
CA GLY A 300 -7.68 25.31 14.27
C GLY A 300 -8.08 26.79 14.21
N SER A 301 -9.12 27.10 13.42
CA SER A 301 -9.55 28.48 13.11
C SER A 301 -10.33 29.20 14.23
N GLY A 302 -10.37 28.65 15.44
CA GLY A 302 -11.07 29.24 16.58
C GLY A 302 -10.28 30.38 17.24
N SER A 303 -10.98 31.39 17.77
CA SER A 303 -10.43 32.60 18.40
C SER A 303 -9.75 32.40 19.78
N GLY A 304 -9.22 31.20 20.06
CA GLY A 304 -8.49 30.85 21.29
C GLY A 304 -7.31 29.92 21.02
N SER A 305 -6.62 29.44 22.07
CA SER A 305 -5.57 28.40 21.96
C SER A 305 -6.20 27.07 21.55
N GLY A 306 -6.49 26.95 20.25
CA GLY A 306 -7.16 25.81 19.66
C GLY A 306 -6.31 24.55 19.67
N VAL A 307 -6.96 23.40 19.61
CA VAL A 307 -6.31 22.11 19.38
C VAL A 307 -5.85 22.06 17.92
N VAL A 308 -4.69 21.45 17.66
CA VAL A 308 -4.22 21.16 16.29
C VAL A 308 -5.23 20.22 15.63
N GLN A 309 -5.58 20.52 14.37
CA GLN A 309 -6.54 19.71 13.62
C GLN A 309 -5.88 19.11 12.38
N VAL A 310 -6.45 18.00 11.92
CA VAL A 310 -6.13 17.44 10.61
C VAL A 310 -6.61 18.42 9.55
N SER A 311 -5.75 18.76 8.59
CA SER A 311 -6.08 19.67 7.51
C SER A 311 -7.26 19.17 6.68
N VAL A 312 -8.05 20.10 6.15
CA VAL A 312 -9.25 19.80 5.35
C VAL A 312 -8.94 18.83 4.19
N SER A 313 -7.79 18.99 3.53
CA SER A 313 -7.35 18.14 2.42
C SER A 313 -6.97 16.70 2.83
N TRP A 314 -6.78 16.44 4.12
CA TRP A 314 -6.43 15.13 4.67
C TRP A 314 -7.59 14.43 5.35
N LYS A 315 -8.64 15.18 5.70
CA LYS A 315 -9.72 14.71 6.57
C LYS A 315 -10.39 13.42 6.09
N ASP A 316 -10.66 13.32 4.80
CA ASP A 316 -11.37 12.17 4.21
C ASP A 316 -10.50 10.90 4.13
N SER A 317 -9.17 11.03 4.22
CA SER A 317 -8.23 9.91 4.12
C SER A 317 -7.38 9.72 5.37
N TRP A 318 -7.66 10.47 6.44
CA TRP A 318 -6.83 10.49 7.64
C TRP A 318 -6.78 9.13 8.33
N ASP A 319 -7.92 8.45 8.45
CA ASP A 319 -8.00 7.15 9.12
C ASP A 319 -7.09 6.10 8.45
N GLU A 320 -6.90 6.21 7.13
CA GLU A 320 -6.04 5.32 6.35
C GLU A 320 -4.57 5.80 6.31
N ALA A 321 -4.34 7.12 6.35
CA ALA A 321 -3.01 7.72 6.15
C ALA A 321 -2.27 8.07 7.45
N ALA A 322 -2.95 8.17 8.59
CA ALA A 322 -2.39 8.67 9.84
C ALA A 322 -1.18 7.86 10.31
N GLU A 323 -1.28 6.53 10.31
CA GLU A 323 -0.17 5.67 10.75
C GLU A 323 1.04 5.76 9.81
N LEU A 324 0.80 5.84 8.50
CA LEU A 324 1.88 6.06 7.52
C LEU A 324 2.55 7.43 7.70
N TRP A 325 1.78 8.47 7.99
CA TRP A 325 2.31 9.80 8.28
C TRP A 325 3.16 9.81 9.55
N ARG A 326 2.68 9.19 10.64
CA ARG A 326 3.44 9.08 11.90
C ARG A 326 4.71 8.26 11.72
N LEU A 327 4.62 7.12 11.04
CA LEU A 327 5.77 6.29 10.69
C LEU A 327 6.78 7.09 9.86
N SER A 328 6.32 7.81 8.84
CA SER A 328 7.18 8.67 8.02
C SER A 328 7.95 9.70 8.85
N LEU A 329 7.31 10.35 9.84
CA LEU A 329 8.00 11.27 10.75
C LEU A 329 9.06 10.56 11.60
N GLN A 330 8.72 9.42 12.19
CA GLN A 330 9.67 8.63 12.97
C GLN A 330 10.91 8.26 12.13
N VAL A 331 10.70 7.82 10.88
CA VAL A 331 11.79 7.49 9.95
C VAL A 331 12.57 8.73 9.55
N LEU A 332 11.91 9.88 9.32
CA LEU A 332 12.55 11.16 9.03
C LEU A 332 13.51 11.56 10.14
N GLY A 333 13.14 11.39 11.42
CA GLY A 333 14.03 11.62 12.55
C GLY A 333 15.29 10.74 12.49
N GLY A 334 15.15 9.47 12.08
CA GLY A 334 16.28 8.59 11.76
C GLY A 334 17.14 9.13 10.61
N CYS A 335 16.51 9.55 9.51
CA CYS A 335 17.21 10.14 8.37
C CYS A 335 17.99 11.40 8.75
N VAL A 336 17.44 12.29 9.58
CA VAL A 336 18.13 13.49 10.06
C VAL A 336 19.41 13.14 10.82
N ARG A 337 19.37 12.09 11.65
CA ARG A 337 20.56 11.65 12.40
C ARG A 337 21.63 11.05 11.48
N THR A 338 21.23 10.39 10.39
CA THR A 338 22.18 9.80 9.44
C THR A 338 22.71 10.83 8.43
N TRP A 339 21.87 11.80 8.03
CA TRP A 339 22.10 12.68 6.89
C TRP A 339 21.99 14.16 7.29
N PRO A 340 23.11 14.82 7.65
CA PRO A 340 23.08 16.21 8.13
C PRO A 340 22.46 17.22 7.15
N TRP A 341 22.57 16.98 5.83
CA TRP A 341 22.01 17.85 4.81
C TRP A 341 20.47 17.91 4.82
N VAL A 342 19.80 16.89 5.37
CA VAL A 342 18.33 16.84 5.51
C VAL A 342 17.85 17.95 6.44
N VAL A 343 18.65 18.33 7.45
CA VAL A 343 18.31 19.46 8.34
C VAL A 343 18.26 20.78 7.57
N GLY A 344 19.16 20.96 6.60
CA GLY A 344 19.13 22.12 5.69
C GLY A 344 17.81 22.18 4.93
N LEU A 345 17.40 21.07 4.32
CA LEU A 345 16.11 20.98 3.63
C LEU A 345 14.90 21.23 4.54
N ILE A 346 14.90 20.67 5.75
CA ILE A 346 13.82 20.88 6.74
C ILE A 346 13.60 22.37 7.02
N ARG A 347 14.67 23.17 7.01
CA ARG A 347 14.60 24.63 7.17
C ARG A 347 14.18 25.31 5.86
N GLU A 348 14.81 24.97 4.73
CA GLU A 348 14.56 25.57 3.41
C GLU A 348 13.10 25.38 2.96
N GLU A 349 12.50 24.20 3.20
CA GLU A 349 11.11 23.90 2.86
C GLU A 349 10.09 24.46 3.88
N GLY A 350 10.56 25.16 4.92
CA GLY A 350 9.73 25.78 5.94
C GLY A 350 9.00 24.78 6.83
N TRP A 351 9.35 23.48 6.80
CA TRP A 351 8.73 22.46 7.64
C TRP A 351 8.97 22.77 9.12
N LEU A 352 10.21 23.08 9.50
CA LEU A 352 10.56 23.41 10.89
C LEU A 352 9.76 24.60 11.42
N GLN A 353 9.82 25.72 10.67
CA GLN A 353 9.15 26.96 11.08
C GLN A 353 7.64 26.75 11.21
N HIS A 354 7.03 26.04 10.26
CA HIS A 354 5.60 25.74 10.29
C HIS A 354 5.22 24.89 11.51
N THR A 355 5.90 23.76 11.71
CA THR A 355 5.63 22.82 12.82
C THR A 355 5.80 23.50 14.18
N VAL A 356 6.93 24.20 14.40
CA VAL A 356 7.22 24.87 15.68
C VAL A 356 6.22 26.00 15.95
N SER A 357 5.86 26.80 14.93
CA SER A 357 4.87 27.88 15.08
C SER A 357 3.47 27.34 15.38
N MET A 358 3.08 26.23 14.74
CA MET A 358 1.81 25.56 15.00
C MET A 358 1.77 25.03 16.44
N LEU A 359 2.81 24.32 16.88
CA LEU A 359 2.90 23.75 18.22
C LEU A 359 2.93 24.81 19.33
N ALA A 360 3.53 25.98 19.08
CA ALA A 360 3.56 27.08 20.05
C ALA A 360 2.21 27.83 20.18
N ARG A 361 1.35 27.77 19.16
CA ARG A 361 0.05 28.46 19.16
C ARG A 361 -1.08 27.58 19.71
N CYS A 362 -0.99 26.28 19.47
CA CYS A 362 -2.04 25.32 19.81
C CYS A 362 -1.83 24.71 21.20
N SER A 363 -2.92 24.50 21.93
CA SER A 363 -2.87 23.99 23.32
C SER A 363 -2.63 22.48 23.41
N ALA A 364 -3.00 21.72 22.37
CA ALA A 364 -2.87 20.27 22.34
C ALA A 364 -2.78 19.76 20.89
N LEU A 365 -2.19 18.58 20.73
CA LEU A 365 -2.18 17.80 19.49
C LEU A 365 -3.37 16.83 19.45
N PRO A 366 -3.69 16.21 18.29
CA PRO A 366 -4.83 15.31 18.15
C PRO A 366 -4.74 14.08 19.07
N ASP A 367 -3.53 13.57 19.28
CA ASP A 367 -3.27 12.37 20.08
C ASP A 367 -1.81 12.33 20.57
N GLN A 368 -1.54 11.42 21.53
CA GLN A 368 -0.21 11.27 22.14
C GLN A 368 0.84 10.72 21.15
N ASN A 369 0.47 9.83 20.23
CA ASN A 369 1.41 9.26 19.26
C ASN A 369 1.93 10.34 18.32
N THR A 370 1.04 11.24 17.87
CA THR A 370 1.39 12.42 17.08
C THR A 370 2.36 13.34 17.82
N GLN A 371 2.18 13.55 19.13
CA GLN A 371 3.13 14.31 19.94
C GLN A 371 4.51 13.65 19.98
N VAL A 372 4.57 12.34 20.23
CA VAL A 372 5.83 11.59 20.34
C VAL A 372 6.63 11.69 19.05
N VAL A 373 6.02 11.41 17.88
CA VAL A 373 6.76 11.41 16.61
C VAL A 373 7.22 12.82 16.20
N LEU A 374 6.44 13.87 16.50
CA LEU A 374 6.86 15.24 16.24
C LEU A 374 8.02 15.66 17.15
N GLU A 375 7.95 15.31 18.44
CA GLU A 375 9.02 15.55 19.40
C GLU A 375 10.31 14.84 18.98
N GLU A 376 10.24 13.57 18.55
CA GLU A 376 11.39 12.81 18.08
C GLU A 376 12.12 13.46 16.88
N VAL A 377 11.37 13.98 15.89
CA VAL A 377 11.96 14.67 14.74
C VAL A 377 12.60 15.98 15.17
N LEU A 378 11.94 16.76 16.02
CA LEU A 378 12.49 18.03 16.52
C LEU A 378 13.77 17.81 17.34
N CYS A 379 13.79 16.78 18.20
CA CYS A 379 14.99 16.36 18.93
C CYS A 379 16.13 16.02 17.96
N ALA A 380 15.87 15.20 16.93
CA ALA A 380 16.87 14.85 15.92
C ALA A 380 17.43 16.08 15.19
N VAL A 381 16.57 17.07 14.88
CA VAL A 381 16.98 18.32 14.24
C VAL A 381 17.87 19.17 15.17
N VAL A 382 17.50 19.30 16.45
CA VAL A 382 18.26 20.05 17.46
C VAL A 382 19.63 19.42 17.72
N GLU A 383 19.70 18.09 17.79
CA GLU A 383 20.95 17.33 17.96
C GLU A 383 21.95 17.60 16.84
N ARG A 384 21.46 17.93 15.64
CA ARG A 384 22.28 18.06 14.42
C ARG A 384 22.54 19.50 13.98
N CYS A 385 21.82 20.49 14.51
CA CYS A 385 21.95 21.87 14.09
C CYS A 385 21.76 22.86 15.25
N SER A 386 22.85 23.53 15.63
CA SER A 386 22.86 24.54 16.69
C SER A 386 21.98 25.76 16.37
N VAL A 387 21.83 26.12 15.10
CA VAL A 387 20.93 27.20 14.68
C VAL A 387 19.47 26.81 14.94
N CYS A 388 19.06 25.58 14.57
CA CYS A 388 17.73 25.08 14.89
C CYS A 388 17.48 25.01 16.40
N GLN A 389 18.51 24.62 17.18
CA GLN A 389 18.44 24.60 18.64
C GLN A 389 18.10 26.00 19.19
N GLN A 390 18.75 27.04 18.69
CA GLN A 390 18.48 28.42 19.10
C GLN A 390 17.08 28.87 18.68
N GLU A 391 16.68 28.62 17.42
CA GLU A 391 15.36 28.96 16.90
C GLU A 391 14.23 28.32 17.74
N ILE A 392 14.34 27.03 18.05
CA ILE A 392 13.35 26.32 18.88
C ILE A 392 13.37 26.85 20.32
N SER A 393 14.56 27.07 20.90
CA SER A 393 14.68 27.60 22.28
C SER A 393 14.00 28.97 22.41
N ASP A 394 14.17 29.84 21.41
CA ASP A 394 13.57 31.17 21.39
C ASP A 394 12.04 31.10 21.27
N VAL A 395 11.50 30.18 20.47
CA VAL A 395 10.05 29.99 20.39
C VAL A 395 9.51 29.40 21.69
N MET A 396 10.17 28.39 22.27
CA MET A 396 9.75 27.79 23.55
C MET A 396 9.75 28.78 24.72
N ARG A 397 10.66 29.77 24.73
CA ARG A 397 10.65 30.85 25.74
C ARG A 397 9.49 31.82 25.60
N ARG A 398 8.98 32.00 24.38
CA ARG A 398 7.84 32.87 24.07
C ARG A 398 6.50 32.13 24.14
N ASP A 399 6.54 30.80 24.14
CA ASP A 399 5.38 29.93 24.22
C ASP A 399 4.66 30.11 25.58
N GLN A 400 3.38 30.49 25.53
CA GLN A 400 2.53 30.70 26.70
C GLN A 400 1.67 29.46 27.01
N GLY A 401 2.28 28.28 27.03
CA GLY A 401 1.62 27.03 27.42
C GLY A 401 1.02 26.23 26.25
N GLY A 402 1.51 26.45 25.03
CA GLY A 402 1.22 25.63 23.86
C GLY A 402 1.78 24.21 23.96
N ALA A 403 1.45 23.38 22.97
CA ALA A 403 1.86 21.98 22.88
C ALA A 403 3.39 21.83 22.83
N LEU A 404 4.10 22.81 22.26
CA LEU A 404 5.56 22.81 22.20
C LEU A 404 6.18 22.77 23.61
N SER A 405 5.69 23.57 24.56
CA SER A 405 6.18 23.59 25.95
C SER A 405 6.02 22.26 26.70
N ARG A 406 5.16 21.35 26.21
CA ARG A 406 4.89 20.03 26.82
C ARG A 406 5.83 18.92 26.33
N MET A 407 6.66 19.20 25.33
CA MET A 407 7.67 18.28 24.80
C MET A 407 8.91 18.27 25.71
N ARG A 408 8.94 17.32 26.67
CA ARG A 408 9.94 17.27 27.75
C ARG A 408 11.35 16.99 27.24
N SER A 409 11.52 16.00 26.37
CA SER A 409 12.81 15.63 25.80
C SER A 409 13.38 16.76 24.95
N LEU A 410 12.53 17.44 24.18
CA LEU A 410 12.95 18.61 23.43
C LEU A 410 13.41 19.74 24.35
N LYS A 411 12.67 20.00 25.44
CA LYS A 411 12.97 21.03 26.44
C LYS A 411 14.34 20.83 27.10
N GLU A 412 14.66 19.58 27.45
CA GLU A 412 15.96 19.18 27.99
C GLU A 412 17.09 19.47 27.00
N LEU A 413 16.92 19.11 25.72
CA LEU A 413 17.92 19.31 24.67
C LEU A 413 18.17 20.80 24.36
N VAL A 414 17.15 21.64 24.43
CA VAL A 414 17.30 23.10 24.25
C VAL A 414 17.70 23.83 25.54
N ARG A 415 18.03 23.09 26.61
CA ARG A 415 18.52 23.60 27.90
C ARG A 415 17.56 24.57 28.59
N LEU A 416 16.26 24.33 28.48
CA LEU A 416 15.22 25.06 29.21
C LEU A 416 14.80 24.24 30.44
N LYS A 417 14.72 24.88 31.61
CA LYS A 417 14.23 24.25 32.85
C LYS A 417 12.72 24.15 32.84
#